data_AF-H8KLX6-F1
#
_entry.id   AF-H8KLX6-F1
#
_cell.length_a   1.000
_cell.length_b   1.000
_cell.length_c   1.000
_cell.angle_alpha   90.00
_cell.angle_beta   90.00
_cell.angle_gamma   90.00
#
_symmetry.space_group_name_H-M   'P 1'
#
loop_
_entity.id
_entity.type
_entity.pdbx_description
1 polymer ?
#
loop_
_entity_poly.entity_id
_entity_poly.type
_entity_poly.pdbx_seq_one_letter_code
_entity_poly.pdbx_strand_id
1 'polypeptide(L)'
;MKTYLKLMILFLCMVGLSCKKYDTTYPEGYVGTSKITQYPILTLNGDRYMAFVNGGTFVDPGATAKAGDQDVPVTVTGSVDSSTPGVYTLTYSAVNSDGFSASVNRTVIIATVDASAENNDFSGNYARNTNGSVAVWTRIAPGVYTVFNPGGAPGTNLTVVVVNSTGTEIEIPEQAASDGSPTSSSDEVYSLGPPATYKWVILNPGYGTALRTFIKQ
;
A
#
# COMPACT_ATOMS: atom_id res chain seq x y z
N MET A 1 53.33 -60.10 -7.48
CA MET A 1 52.49 -59.46 -8.52
C MET A 1 50.99 -59.68 -8.32
N LYS A 2 50.53 -60.89 -7.96
CA LYS A 2 49.09 -61.22 -7.81
C LYS A 2 48.37 -60.54 -6.63
N THR A 3 49.08 -60.13 -5.57
CA THR A 3 48.50 -59.50 -4.36
C THR A 3 48.22 -58.00 -4.54
N TYR A 4 49.08 -57.29 -5.27
CA TYR A 4 48.90 -55.87 -5.60
C TYR A 4 47.80 -55.64 -6.63
N LEU A 5 47.60 -56.58 -7.56
CA LEU A 5 46.50 -56.54 -8.52
C LEU A 5 45.12 -56.65 -7.83
N LYS A 6 45.01 -57.45 -6.77
CA LYS A 6 43.78 -57.56 -5.96
C LYS A 6 43.51 -56.28 -5.15
N LEU A 7 44.55 -55.63 -4.62
CA LEU A 7 44.43 -54.35 -3.89
C LEU A 7 44.04 -53.20 -4.83
N MET A 8 44.55 -53.19 -6.05
CA MET A 8 44.26 -52.17 -7.08
C MET A 8 42.83 -52.31 -7.63
N ILE A 9 42.33 -53.55 -7.78
CA ILE A 9 40.94 -53.81 -8.17
C ILE A 9 39.96 -53.42 -7.05
N LEU A 10 40.32 -53.66 -5.78
CA LEU A 10 39.48 -53.28 -4.62
C LEU A 10 39.39 -51.76 -4.45
N PHE A 11 40.49 -51.03 -4.69
CA PHE A 11 40.50 -49.57 -4.68
C PHE A 11 39.66 -48.98 -5.83
N LEU A 12 39.73 -49.57 -7.03
CA LEU A 12 38.94 -49.16 -8.20
C LEU A 12 37.44 -49.41 -8.02
N CYS A 13 37.05 -50.46 -7.30
CA CYS A 13 35.64 -50.73 -6.95
C CYS A 13 35.05 -49.74 -5.93
N MET A 14 35.87 -49.16 -5.03
CA MET A 14 35.38 -48.19 -4.04
C MET A 14 35.17 -46.79 -4.63
N VAL A 15 35.90 -46.40 -5.69
CA VAL A 15 35.70 -45.10 -6.37
C VAL A 15 34.52 -45.13 -7.36
N GLY A 16 34.12 -46.31 -7.84
CA GLY A 16 33.07 -46.48 -8.85
C GLY A 16 31.62 -46.35 -8.35
N LEU A 17 31.41 -46.29 -7.03
CA LEU A 17 30.06 -46.25 -6.42
C LEU A 17 29.62 -44.85 -5.96
N SER A 18 30.49 -43.84 -6.07
CA SER A 18 30.25 -42.50 -5.49
C SER A 18 29.80 -41.44 -6.51
N CYS A 19 29.27 -41.84 -7.66
CA CYS A 19 28.57 -40.95 -8.58
C CYS A 19 27.08 -41.26 -8.57
N LYS A 20 26.39 -40.93 -7.46
CA LYS A 20 24.94 -40.72 -7.57
C LYS A 20 24.76 -39.46 -8.40
N LYS A 21 24.40 -39.63 -9.67
CA LYS A 21 23.97 -38.53 -10.54
C LYS A 21 22.87 -37.79 -9.77
N TYR A 22 23.08 -36.50 -9.49
CA TYR A 22 22.05 -35.68 -8.86
C TYR A 22 20.84 -35.69 -9.79
N ASP A 23 19.76 -36.33 -9.35
CA ASP A 23 18.49 -36.28 -10.05
C ASP A 23 17.90 -34.90 -9.80
N THR A 24 17.81 -34.12 -10.87
CA THR A 24 17.22 -32.78 -10.87
C THR A 24 15.73 -32.83 -11.20
N THR A 25 15.15 -34.04 -11.32
CA THR A 25 13.72 -34.23 -11.52
C THR A 25 13.04 -34.27 -10.16
N TYR A 26 12.20 -33.28 -9.88
CA TYR A 26 11.46 -33.16 -8.63
C TYR A 26 9.95 -33.35 -8.87
N PRO A 27 9.20 -33.82 -7.86
CA PRO A 27 7.74 -33.77 -7.91
C PRO A 27 7.25 -32.34 -8.15
N GLU A 28 6.07 -32.20 -8.77
CA GLU A 28 5.45 -30.88 -8.97
C GLU A 28 5.37 -30.11 -7.64
N GLY A 29 5.81 -28.85 -7.67
CA GLY A 29 5.85 -27.99 -6.48
C GLY A 29 7.05 -28.20 -5.56
N TYR A 30 8.11 -28.92 -5.97
CA TYR A 30 9.31 -29.13 -5.15
C TYR A 30 10.62 -28.80 -5.90
N VAL A 31 11.63 -28.36 -5.14
CA VAL A 31 13.04 -28.32 -5.58
C VAL A 31 13.90 -28.95 -4.48
N GLY A 32 14.44 -30.13 -4.75
CA GLY A 32 15.07 -30.96 -3.72
C GLY A 32 14.05 -31.34 -2.64
N THR A 33 14.36 -31.05 -1.38
CA THR A 33 13.45 -31.26 -0.24
C THR A 33 12.57 -30.05 0.08
N SER A 34 12.75 -28.92 -0.63
CA SER A 34 11.99 -27.70 -0.39
C SER A 34 10.69 -27.70 -1.18
N LYS A 35 9.59 -27.38 -0.51
CA LYS A 35 8.30 -27.13 -1.15
C LYS A 35 8.26 -25.70 -1.68
N ILE A 36 7.87 -25.52 -2.93
CA ILE A 36 7.54 -24.22 -3.52
C ILE A 36 6.18 -23.79 -2.98
N THR A 37 6.12 -22.62 -2.37
CA THR A 37 4.85 -22.02 -1.92
C THR A 37 4.48 -20.84 -2.82
N GLN A 38 3.19 -20.70 -3.10
CA GLN A 38 2.64 -19.59 -3.86
C GLN A 38 1.90 -18.66 -2.91
N TYR A 39 2.46 -17.47 -2.65
CA TYR A 39 1.83 -16.48 -1.77
C TYR A 39 0.52 -15.97 -2.41
N PRO A 40 -0.51 -15.66 -1.62
CA PRO A 40 -1.72 -15.05 -2.16
C PRO A 40 -1.43 -13.68 -2.77
N ILE A 41 -1.99 -13.42 -3.95
CA ILE A 41 -2.04 -12.11 -4.58
C ILE A 41 -3.49 -11.64 -4.53
N LEU A 42 -3.75 -10.54 -3.83
CA LEU A 42 -5.08 -9.95 -3.71
C LEU A 42 -5.27 -8.85 -4.76
N THR A 43 -6.47 -8.81 -5.34
CA THR A 43 -6.91 -7.76 -6.25
C THR A 43 -8.22 -7.16 -5.73
N LEU A 44 -8.23 -5.86 -5.42
CA LEU A 44 -9.45 -5.15 -5.08
C LEU A 44 -10.37 -5.08 -6.29
N ASN A 45 -11.66 -5.33 -6.10
CA ASN A 45 -12.65 -5.05 -7.13
C ASN A 45 -13.04 -3.57 -7.01
N GLY A 46 -12.75 -2.74 -8.02
CA GLY A 46 -12.96 -1.30 -7.94
C GLY A 46 -11.86 -0.57 -7.16
N ASP A 47 -12.10 0.70 -6.85
CA ASP A 47 -11.04 1.60 -6.40
C ASP A 47 -10.54 1.32 -4.98
N ARG A 48 -9.27 1.67 -4.76
CA ARG A 48 -8.64 1.63 -3.44
C ARG A 48 -9.11 2.75 -2.52
N TYR A 49 -9.37 3.93 -3.09
CA TYR A 49 -9.87 5.11 -2.39
C TYR A 49 -11.26 5.41 -2.93
N MET A 50 -12.27 5.34 -2.07
CA MET A 50 -13.66 5.59 -2.46
C MET A 50 -14.25 6.69 -1.59
N ALA A 51 -14.64 7.80 -2.19
CA ALA A 51 -15.16 8.96 -1.49
C ALA A 51 -16.67 9.13 -1.69
N PHE A 52 -17.38 9.35 -0.60
CA PHE A 52 -18.82 9.61 -0.54
C PHE A 52 -19.02 10.94 0.18
N VAL A 53 -19.56 11.91 -0.56
CA VAL A 53 -19.60 13.31 -0.14
C VAL A 53 -21.06 13.75 0.00
N ASN A 54 -21.40 14.38 1.13
CA ASN A 54 -22.76 14.86 1.43
C ASN A 54 -23.84 13.77 1.31
N GLY A 55 -23.47 12.54 1.67
CA GLY A 55 -24.32 11.36 1.58
C GLY A 55 -23.77 10.30 0.63
N GLY A 56 -24.61 9.32 0.33
CA GLY A 56 -24.23 8.11 -0.39
C GLY A 56 -24.28 6.87 0.50
N THR A 57 -24.22 5.70 -0.12
CA THR A 57 -24.15 4.42 0.59
C THR A 57 -22.96 3.66 0.05
N PHE A 58 -22.03 3.32 0.94
CA PHE A 58 -20.95 2.43 0.57
C PHE A 58 -21.48 0.99 0.49
N VAL A 59 -21.30 0.38 -0.68
CA VAL A 59 -21.44 -1.06 -0.86
C VAL A 59 -20.05 -1.58 -1.16
N ASP A 60 -19.60 -2.60 -0.44
CA ASP A 60 -18.27 -3.17 -0.62
C ASP A 60 -18.21 -3.99 -1.94
N PRO A 61 -17.47 -3.56 -2.98
CA PRO A 61 -17.29 -4.38 -4.19
C PRO A 61 -16.41 -5.64 -3.97
N GLY A 62 -15.82 -5.78 -2.79
CA GLY A 62 -15.00 -6.91 -2.38
C GLY A 62 -13.60 -6.92 -3.01
N ALA A 63 -12.97 -8.08 -2.93
CA ALA A 63 -11.68 -8.38 -3.52
C ALA A 63 -11.63 -9.86 -3.93
N THR A 64 -10.72 -10.21 -4.83
CA THR A 64 -10.37 -11.59 -5.19
C THR A 64 -8.94 -11.90 -4.77
N ALA A 65 -8.62 -13.18 -4.59
CA ALA A 65 -7.26 -13.61 -4.28
C ALA A 65 -6.89 -14.91 -4.99
N LYS A 66 -5.65 -15.00 -5.45
CA LYS A 66 -5.08 -16.23 -6.03
C LYS A 66 -3.73 -16.58 -5.43
N ALA A 67 -3.49 -17.87 -5.20
CA ALA A 67 -2.18 -18.43 -4.87
C ALA A 67 -1.71 -19.26 -6.07
N GLY A 68 -0.87 -18.68 -6.92
CA GLY A 68 -0.61 -19.21 -8.26
C GLY A 68 -1.88 -19.11 -9.11
N ASP A 69 -2.35 -20.23 -9.67
CA ASP A 69 -3.57 -20.28 -10.48
C ASP A 69 -4.84 -20.59 -9.68
N GLN A 70 -4.72 -20.87 -8.38
CA GLN A 70 -5.83 -21.29 -7.52
C GLN A 70 -6.48 -20.10 -6.83
N ASP A 71 -7.81 -20.02 -6.85
CA ASP A 71 -8.57 -19.05 -6.07
C ASP A 71 -8.46 -19.36 -4.57
N VAL A 72 -8.29 -18.32 -3.76
CA VAL A 72 -8.19 -18.39 -2.31
C VAL A 72 -9.29 -17.54 -1.68
N PRO A 73 -9.99 -18.03 -0.63
CA PRO A 73 -11.00 -17.24 0.05
C PRO A 73 -10.43 -15.94 0.63
N VAL A 74 -11.16 -14.85 0.41
CA VAL A 74 -10.86 -13.54 0.98
C VAL A 74 -11.72 -13.33 2.22
N THR A 75 -11.10 -12.93 3.31
CA THR A 75 -11.78 -12.40 4.50
C THR A 75 -11.62 -10.89 4.54
N VAL A 76 -12.65 -10.18 4.99
CA VAL A 76 -12.64 -8.73 5.17
C VAL A 76 -12.83 -8.39 6.64
N THR A 77 -12.05 -7.43 7.14
CA THR A 77 -12.21 -6.85 8.48
C THR A 77 -12.33 -5.32 8.38
N GLY A 78 -12.88 -4.71 9.43
CA GLY A 78 -13.27 -3.30 9.45
C GLY A 78 -14.74 -3.10 9.17
N SER A 79 -15.21 -1.87 9.35
CA SER A 79 -16.58 -1.45 9.07
C SER A 79 -16.58 -0.01 8.62
N VAL A 80 -17.60 0.35 7.82
CA VAL A 80 -17.82 1.72 7.35
C VAL A 80 -19.14 2.20 7.93
N ASP A 81 -19.10 3.28 8.70
CA ASP A 81 -20.30 4.01 9.08
C ASP A 81 -20.53 5.14 8.06
N SER A 82 -21.48 4.94 7.15
CA SER A 82 -21.80 5.95 6.11
C SER A 82 -22.53 7.18 6.65
N SER A 83 -22.88 7.22 7.94
CA SER A 83 -23.56 8.36 8.57
C SER A 83 -22.63 9.33 9.27
N THR A 84 -21.39 8.93 9.53
CA THR A 84 -20.40 9.73 10.25
C THR A 84 -19.25 10.09 9.32
N PRO A 85 -18.89 11.38 9.17
CA PRO A 85 -17.70 11.78 8.44
C PRO A 85 -16.43 11.15 9.04
N GLY A 86 -15.57 10.62 8.19
CA GLY A 86 -14.35 9.94 8.62
C GLY A 86 -13.67 9.15 7.51
N VAL A 87 -12.46 8.68 7.80
CA VAL A 87 -11.68 7.80 6.93
C VAL A 87 -11.69 6.39 7.51
N TYR A 88 -12.40 5.49 6.84
CA TYR A 88 -12.58 4.10 7.24
C TYR A 88 -11.63 3.20 6.45
N THR A 89 -11.06 2.20 7.11
CA THR A 89 -10.19 1.21 6.47
C THR A 89 -10.85 -0.17 6.52
N LEU A 90 -10.96 -0.80 5.35
CA LEU A 90 -11.28 -2.21 5.21
C LEU A 90 -10.02 -2.97 4.84
N THR A 91 -9.74 -4.06 5.55
CA THR A 91 -8.58 -4.91 5.31
C THR A 91 -9.06 -6.23 4.73
N TYR A 92 -8.64 -6.53 3.51
CA TYR A 92 -8.87 -7.82 2.85
C TYR A 92 -7.65 -8.68 3.08
N SER A 93 -7.85 -9.92 3.53
CA SER A 93 -6.77 -10.88 3.74
C SER A 93 -7.10 -12.24 3.14
N ALA A 94 -6.08 -12.92 2.65
CA ALA A 94 -6.18 -14.29 2.16
C ALA A 94 -5.02 -15.10 2.72
N VAL A 95 -5.24 -16.40 2.95
CA VAL A 95 -4.22 -17.34 3.46
C VAL A 95 -4.16 -18.54 2.52
N ASN A 96 -2.98 -18.85 1.99
CA ASN A 96 -2.81 -20.02 1.12
C ASN A 96 -2.86 -21.33 1.92
N SER A 97 -2.84 -22.47 1.22
CA SER A 97 -2.86 -23.80 1.84
C SER A 97 -1.68 -24.10 2.75
N ASP A 98 -0.59 -23.33 2.61
CA ASP A 98 0.65 -23.49 3.39
C ASP A 98 0.68 -22.56 4.61
N GLY A 99 -0.36 -21.76 4.83
CA GLY A 99 -0.48 -20.85 5.97
C GLY A 99 0.14 -19.46 5.76
N PHE A 100 0.63 -19.14 4.56
CA PHE A 100 1.14 -17.81 4.24
C PHE A 100 0.01 -16.86 3.88
N SER A 101 0.07 -15.64 4.42
CA SER A 101 -0.97 -14.62 4.24
C SER A 101 -0.49 -13.44 3.40
N ALA A 102 -1.44 -12.74 2.80
CA ALA A 102 -1.26 -11.42 2.21
C ALA A 102 -2.51 -10.57 2.48
N SER A 103 -2.36 -9.26 2.44
CA SER A 103 -3.45 -8.32 2.64
C SER A 103 -3.39 -7.10 1.72
N VAL A 104 -4.56 -6.51 1.49
CA VAL A 104 -4.71 -5.22 0.81
C VAL A 104 -5.80 -4.41 1.50
N ASN A 105 -5.62 -3.09 1.57
CA ASN A 105 -6.56 -2.19 2.23
C ASN A 105 -7.34 -1.36 1.22
N ARG A 106 -8.65 -1.21 1.46
CA ARG A 106 -9.48 -0.16 0.88
C ARG A 106 -9.70 0.94 1.90
N THR A 107 -9.59 2.18 1.45
CA THR A 107 -9.90 3.37 2.23
C THR A 107 -11.22 3.95 1.73
N VAL A 108 -12.20 4.07 2.61
CA VAL A 108 -13.50 4.66 2.34
C VAL A 108 -13.61 5.98 3.07
N ILE A 109 -13.90 7.05 2.35
CA ILE A 109 -13.96 8.42 2.87
C ILE A 109 -15.42 8.83 2.89
N ILE A 110 -15.94 9.13 4.07
CA ILE A 110 -17.22 9.80 4.24
C ILE A 110 -16.91 11.24 4.59
N ALA A 111 -17.34 12.19 3.77
CA ALA A 111 -17.05 13.60 3.97
C ALA A 111 -18.29 14.47 3.84
N THR A 112 -18.31 15.55 4.61
CA THR A 112 -19.27 16.65 4.44
C THR A 112 -18.50 17.85 3.92
N VAL A 113 -18.90 18.37 2.77
CA VAL A 113 -18.25 19.53 2.15
C VAL A 113 -19.32 20.53 1.76
N ASP A 114 -19.02 21.82 1.85
CA ASP A 114 -19.91 22.84 1.32
C ASP A 114 -19.76 22.98 -0.21
N ALA A 115 -20.65 23.77 -0.81
CA ALA A 115 -20.63 24.01 -2.26
C ALA A 115 -19.35 24.72 -2.74
N SER A 116 -18.60 25.38 -1.84
CA SER A 116 -17.39 26.09 -2.21
C SER A 116 -16.19 25.17 -2.39
N ALA A 117 -16.21 23.98 -1.79
CA ALA A 117 -15.23 22.92 -2.04
C ALA A 117 -15.20 22.45 -3.50
N GLU A 118 -16.30 22.60 -4.24
CA GLU A 118 -16.34 22.31 -5.68
C GLU A 118 -15.62 23.35 -6.54
N ASN A 119 -15.62 24.61 -6.07
CA ASN A 119 -15.11 25.75 -6.84
C ASN A 119 -13.57 25.82 -6.84
N ASN A 120 -12.93 25.25 -5.84
CA ASN A 120 -11.48 25.31 -5.68
C ASN A 120 -10.85 23.92 -5.84
N ASP A 121 -10.26 23.68 -7.01
CA ASP A 121 -9.54 22.43 -7.30
C ASP A 121 -8.07 22.52 -6.84
N PHE A 122 -7.73 21.74 -5.82
CA PHE A 122 -6.40 21.70 -5.24
C PHE A 122 -5.46 20.72 -5.93
N SER A 123 -5.91 19.96 -6.93
CA SER A 123 -5.08 19.00 -7.62
C SER A 123 -3.86 19.64 -8.29
N GLY A 124 -2.82 18.83 -8.45
CA GLY A 124 -1.56 19.21 -9.07
C GLY A 124 -0.34 18.92 -8.21
N ASN A 125 0.81 19.39 -8.69
CA ASN A 125 2.10 19.18 -8.05
C ASN A 125 2.44 20.37 -7.18
N TYR A 126 2.89 20.12 -5.96
CA TYR A 126 3.38 21.14 -5.05
C TYR A 126 4.78 20.79 -4.58
N ALA A 127 5.75 21.66 -4.85
CA ALA A 127 7.11 21.48 -4.40
C ALA A 127 7.27 22.03 -2.98
N ARG A 128 7.87 21.23 -2.10
CA ARG A 128 8.25 21.69 -0.76
C ARG A 128 9.35 22.73 -0.87
N ASN A 129 9.12 23.92 -0.29
CA ASN A 129 10.00 25.08 -0.46
C ASN A 129 11.47 24.83 -0.06
N THR A 130 11.70 23.94 0.91
CA THR A 130 13.04 23.70 1.47
C THR A 130 13.91 22.76 0.63
N ASN A 131 13.32 21.78 -0.06
CA ASN A 131 14.09 20.70 -0.70
C ASN A 131 13.59 20.32 -2.10
N GLY A 132 12.55 21.00 -2.61
CA GLY A 132 11.96 20.72 -3.92
C GLY A 132 11.24 19.39 -4.05
N SER A 133 11.14 18.58 -2.99
CA SER A 133 10.39 17.32 -3.02
C SER A 133 8.92 17.61 -3.30
N VAL A 134 8.35 16.87 -4.25
CA VAL A 134 6.99 17.12 -4.74
C VAL A 134 5.99 16.28 -3.95
N ALA A 135 4.93 16.94 -3.50
CA ALA A 135 3.68 16.32 -3.11
C ALA A 135 2.70 16.39 -4.29
N VAL A 136 1.99 15.30 -4.56
CA VAL A 136 1.06 15.21 -5.69
C VAL A 136 -0.36 15.07 -5.15
N TRP A 137 -1.18 16.07 -5.45
CA TRP A 137 -2.59 16.11 -5.05
C TRP A 137 -3.45 15.61 -6.21
N THR A 138 -4.19 14.52 -5.97
CA THR A 138 -5.11 13.92 -6.94
C THR A 138 -6.52 14.01 -6.40
N ARG A 139 -7.40 14.70 -7.13
CA ARG A 139 -8.82 14.81 -6.76
C ARG A 139 -9.52 13.47 -6.97
N ILE A 140 -10.27 13.01 -5.97
CA ILE A 140 -11.09 11.77 -6.07
C ILE A 140 -12.58 12.05 -5.94
N ALA A 141 -12.97 13.16 -5.30
CA ALA A 141 -14.33 13.69 -5.25
C ALA A 141 -14.30 15.21 -4.96
N PRO A 142 -15.44 15.93 -5.03
CA PRO A 142 -15.53 17.29 -4.50
C PRO A 142 -14.99 17.39 -3.08
N GLY A 143 -14.02 18.27 -2.86
CA GLY A 143 -13.38 18.45 -1.55
C GLY A 143 -12.60 17.24 -1.02
N VAL A 144 -12.36 16.18 -1.79
CA VAL A 144 -11.59 15.02 -1.31
C VAL A 144 -10.47 14.68 -2.28
N TYR A 145 -9.27 14.54 -1.74
CA TYR A 145 -8.04 14.31 -2.49
C TYR A 145 -7.26 13.15 -1.89
N THR A 146 -6.47 12.47 -2.71
CA THR A 146 -5.30 11.74 -2.23
C THR A 146 -4.06 12.61 -2.42
N VAL A 147 -3.14 12.56 -1.46
CA VAL A 147 -1.89 13.29 -1.50
C VAL A 147 -0.73 12.31 -1.34
N PHE A 148 0.03 12.13 -2.41
CA PHE A 148 1.29 11.40 -2.38
C PHE A 148 2.41 12.30 -1.84
N ASN A 149 3.27 11.72 -1.01
CA ASN A 149 4.39 12.39 -0.33
C ASN A 149 3.95 13.65 0.46
N PRO A 150 2.97 13.55 1.38
CA PRO A 150 2.43 14.70 2.09
C PRO A 150 3.47 15.43 2.96
N GLY A 151 4.52 14.74 3.38
CA GLY A 151 5.63 15.32 4.13
C GLY A 151 6.73 15.98 3.27
N GLY A 152 6.70 15.80 1.94
CA GLY A 152 7.72 16.33 1.03
C GLY A 152 9.13 15.85 1.37
N ALA A 153 9.28 14.54 1.60
CA ALA A 153 10.55 13.90 1.87
C ALA A 153 11.03 13.10 0.64
N PRO A 154 12.34 13.05 0.37
CA PRO A 154 12.89 12.26 -0.73
C PRO A 154 12.67 10.75 -0.48
N GLY A 155 12.36 9.99 -1.53
CA GLY A 155 12.24 8.52 -1.47
C GLY A 155 11.06 7.99 -0.66
N THR A 156 10.10 8.84 -0.28
CA THR A 156 8.91 8.44 0.48
C THR A 156 7.84 7.88 -0.46
N ASN A 157 7.20 6.77 -0.06
CA ASN A 157 6.03 6.20 -0.71
C ASN A 157 4.84 6.18 0.27
N LEU A 158 4.36 7.37 0.61
CA LEU A 158 3.27 7.59 1.55
C LEU A 158 2.15 8.35 0.84
N THR A 159 0.94 7.81 0.90
CA THR A 159 -0.28 8.47 0.40
C THR A 159 -1.28 8.59 1.53
N VAL A 160 -1.87 9.78 1.64
CA VAL A 160 -2.94 10.11 2.60
C VAL A 160 -4.16 10.63 1.87
N VAL A 161 -5.31 10.59 2.53
CA VAL A 161 -6.52 11.33 2.17
C VAL A 161 -6.44 12.72 2.76
N VAL A 162 -6.84 13.72 1.98
CA VAL A 162 -7.05 15.11 2.43
C VAL A 162 -8.47 15.51 2.13
N VAL A 163 -9.11 16.20 3.07
CA VAL A 163 -10.44 16.78 2.92
C VAL A 163 -10.34 18.30 2.88
N ASN A 164 -11.19 18.91 2.06
CA ASN A 164 -11.47 20.33 2.02
C ASN A 164 -12.97 20.54 2.22
N SER A 165 -13.35 21.00 3.41
CA SER A 165 -14.73 21.20 3.85
C SER A 165 -15.35 22.48 3.28
N THR A 166 -14.58 23.55 3.09
CA THR A 166 -15.08 24.92 2.87
C THR A 166 -14.41 25.70 1.74
N GLY A 167 -13.81 25.00 0.77
CA GLY A 167 -13.13 25.62 -0.36
C GLY A 167 -11.73 26.17 -0.05
N THR A 168 -11.36 26.37 1.22
CA THR A 168 -10.02 26.84 1.63
C THR A 168 -9.47 26.16 2.88
N GLU A 169 -10.28 25.42 3.63
CA GLU A 169 -9.79 24.62 4.75
C GLU A 169 -9.28 23.29 4.21
N ILE A 170 -8.07 22.90 4.58
CA ILE A 170 -7.54 21.56 4.26
C ILE A 170 -7.25 20.84 5.56
N GLU A 171 -7.43 19.53 5.57
CA GLU A 171 -7.01 18.68 6.68
C GLU A 171 -6.62 17.28 6.18
N ILE A 172 -5.61 16.68 6.80
CA ILE A 172 -5.43 15.24 6.82
C ILE A 172 -6.20 14.73 8.05
N PRO A 173 -7.43 14.22 7.90
CA PRO A 173 -8.15 13.64 9.03
C PRO A 173 -7.40 12.42 9.57
N GLU A 174 -7.67 12.06 10.82
CA GLU A 174 -7.08 10.87 11.44
C GLU A 174 -7.37 9.63 10.59
N GLN A 175 -6.31 8.96 10.16
CA GLN A 175 -6.39 7.81 9.26
C GLN A 175 -5.14 6.93 9.36
N ALA A 176 -5.23 5.73 8.79
CA ALA A 176 -4.06 4.97 8.39
C ALA A 176 -3.63 5.41 6.98
N ALA A 177 -2.37 5.83 6.82
CA ALA A 177 -1.81 6.13 5.51
C ALA A 177 -1.59 4.84 4.68
N SER A 178 -1.13 4.97 3.44
CA SER A 178 -0.95 3.84 2.52
C SER A 178 -0.02 2.73 3.02
N ASP A 179 0.87 3.03 3.96
CA ASP A 179 1.78 2.10 4.62
C ASP A 179 1.25 1.57 5.97
N GLY A 180 0.04 1.97 6.36
CA GLY A 180 -0.60 1.60 7.62
C GLY A 180 -0.24 2.49 8.81
N SER A 181 0.62 3.49 8.64
CA SER A 181 1.01 4.37 9.74
C SER A 181 -0.11 5.36 10.11
N PRO A 182 -0.36 5.60 11.42
CA PRO A 182 -1.34 6.59 11.84
C PRO A 182 -0.87 7.98 11.40
N THR A 183 -1.75 8.70 10.71
CA THR A 183 -1.43 9.98 10.10
C THR A 183 -2.58 10.97 10.25
N SER A 184 -2.25 12.20 10.62
CA SER A 184 -3.13 13.36 10.56
C SER A 184 -2.30 14.63 10.31
N SER A 185 -2.92 15.80 10.34
CA SER A 185 -2.22 17.08 10.30
C SER A 185 -2.62 18.04 11.42
N SER A 186 -1.85 19.11 11.56
CA SER A 186 -2.21 20.31 12.30
C SER A 186 -1.64 21.56 11.62
N ASP A 187 -2.04 22.74 12.10
CA ASP A 187 -1.54 24.04 11.65
C ASP A 187 -1.70 24.25 10.14
N GLU A 188 -2.85 23.82 9.62
CA GLU A 188 -3.19 23.84 8.22
C GLU A 188 -3.48 25.25 7.74
N VAL A 189 -2.84 25.64 6.65
CA VAL A 189 -3.11 26.91 5.97
C VAL A 189 -3.06 26.68 4.48
N TYR A 190 -4.14 27.00 3.79
CA TYR A 190 -4.17 27.07 2.33
C TYR A 190 -4.29 28.52 1.87
N SER A 191 -3.58 28.88 0.82
CA SER A 191 -3.70 30.18 0.15
C SER A 191 -3.79 29.96 -1.35
N LEU A 192 -4.85 30.48 -1.97
CA LEU A 192 -5.09 30.36 -3.41
C LEU A 192 -3.99 31.05 -4.25
N GLY A 193 -3.33 32.08 -3.69
CA GLY A 193 -2.18 32.74 -4.31
C GLY A 193 -2.44 33.32 -5.71
N PRO A 194 -1.40 33.94 -6.28
CA PRO A 194 -0.52 33.15 -7.17
C PRO A 194 0.96 33.17 -6.73
N PRO A 195 1.66 32.00 -6.72
CA PRO A 195 1.13 30.65 -6.86
C PRO A 195 0.37 30.20 -5.61
N ALA A 196 -0.54 29.23 -5.74
CA ALA A 196 -1.19 28.63 -4.58
C ALA A 196 -0.15 27.98 -3.65
N THR A 197 -0.38 28.08 -2.35
CA THR A 197 0.49 27.48 -1.34
C THR A 197 -0.33 26.77 -0.29
N TYR A 198 0.25 25.73 0.30
CA TYR A 198 -0.30 25.16 1.52
C TYR A 198 0.80 24.91 2.55
N LYS A 199 0.37 24.87 3.81
CA LYS A 199 1.21 24.56 4.95
C LYS A 199 0.49 23.58 5.86
N TRP A 200 1.24 22.66 6.44
CA TRP A 200 0.77 21.82 7.55
C TRP A 200 1.95 21.27 8.35
N VAL A 201 1.69 20.85 9.56
CA VAL A 201 2.49 19.88 10.29
C VAL A 201 1.87 18.51 10.00
N ILE A 202 2.68 17.54 9.58
CA ILE A 202 2.22 16.14 9.47
C ILE A 202 2.48 15.44 10.81
N LEU A 203 1.43 14.85 11.37
CA LEU A 203 1.46 14.07 12.59
C LEU A 203 1.54 12.60 12.19
N ASN A 204 2.74 12.06 12.14
CA ASN A 204 3.02 10.68 11.76
C ASN A 204 4.35 10.23 12.39
N PRO A 205 4.48 8.98 12.89
CA PRO A 205 5.70 8.51 13.55
C PRO A 205 7.00 8.65 12.75
N GLY A 206 6.93 8.64 11.42
CA GLY A 206 8.06 8.82 10.52
C GLY A 206 8.48 10.28 10.30
N TYR A 207 7.78 11.25 10.91
CA TYR A 207 7.99 12.67 10.66
C TYR A 207 8.14 13.48 11.95
N GLY A 208 9.04 14.47 11.92
CA GLY A 208 9.11 15.50 12.95
C GLY A 208 8.00 16.54 12.84
N THR A 209 7.85 17.34 13.90
CA THR A 209 6.81 18.37 14.10
C THR A 209 6.99 19.67 13.29
N ALA A 210 7.86 19.66 12.29
CA ALA A 210 8.13 20.86 11.51
C ALA A 210 6.91 21.28 10.66
N LEU A 211 6.57 22.58 10.67
CA LEU A 211 5.64 23.15 9.70
C LEU A 211 6.28 23.10 8.30
N ARG A 212 5.57 22.51 7.34
CA ARG A 212 6.05 22.29 5.97
C ARG A 212 5.27 23.19 5.03
N THR A 213 5.98 23.96 4.22
CA THR A 213 5.37 24.83 3.20
C THR A 213 5.60 24.26 1.81
N PHE A 214 4.53 24.24 1.02
CA PHE A 214 4.50 23.72 -0.33
C PHE A 214 3.94 24.77 -1.28
N ILE A 215 4.51 24.84 -2.49
CA ILE A 215 4.22 25.84 -3.50
C ILE A 215 3.76 25.12 -4.77
N LYS A 216 2.57 25.46 -5.28
CA LYS A 216 2.03 24.88 -6.51
C LYS A 216 2.97 25.17 -7.68
N GLN A 217 3.20 24.15 -8.50
CA GLN A 217 4.05 24.20 -9.70
C GLN A 217 3.22 24.40 -10.96
#